data_AF-A0AAX2SQC1-F1
#
_entry.id   AF-A0AAX2SQC1-F1
#
_cell.length_a   1.000
_cell.length_b   1.000
_cell.length_c   1.000
_cell.angle_alpha   90.00
_cell.angle_beta   90.00
_cell.angle_gamma   90.00
#
_symmetry.space_group_name_H-M   'P 1'
#
loop_
_entity.id
_entity.type
_entity.pdbx_description
1 polymer ?
#
loop_
_entity_poly.entity_id
_entity_poly.type
_entity_poly.pdbx_seq_one_letter_code
_entity_poly.pdbx_strand_id
1 'polypeptide(L)' 'MAISKARAKANKKWNDANPLNITYNQKKRAARNFVNTNLSADTKIAKAINYYIDDYKNDLIELRSEIDKRLKSL' A
#
# COMPACT_ATOMS: atom_id res chain seq x y z
N MET A 1 17.43 15.15 1.88
CA MET A 1 17.36 16.05 3.05
C MET A 1 16.85 15.26 4.25
N ALA A 2 17.60 15.21 5.33
CA ALA A 2 17.16 14.55 6.56
C ALA A 2 16.07 15.40 7.25
N ILE A 3 15.02 14.75 7.75
CA ILE A 3 13.94 15.42 8.49
C ILE A 3 14.52 15.93 9.82
N SER A 4 14.31 17.21 10.15
CA SER A 4 14.77 17.75 11.43
C SER A 4 14.12 17.02 12.61
N LYS A 5 14.83 16.87 13.73
CA LYS A 5 14.31 16.21 14.94
C LYS A 5 12.95 16.79 15.39
N ALA A 6 12.77 18.10 15.24
CA ALA A 6 11.51 18.78 15.53
C ALA A 6 10.36 18.30 14.63
N ARG A 7 10.60 18.18 13.32
CA ARG A 7 9.60 17.70 12.36
C ARG A 7 9.27 16.22 12.57
N ALA A 8 10.26 15.39 12.93
CA ALA A 8 10.02 14.00 13.31
C ALA A 8 9.12 13.89 14.56
N LYS A 9 9.37 14.71 15.58
CA LYS A 9 8.55 14.76 16.80
C LYS A 9 7.12 15.25 16.52
N ALA A 10 6.97 16.28 15.69
CA ALA A 10 5.66 16.79 15.28
C ALA A 10 4.84 15.74 14.51
N ASN A 11 5.47 15.05 13.55
CA ASN A 11 4.82 13.96 12.82
C ASN A 11 4.39 12.83 13.76
N LYS A 12 5.25 12.44 14.70
CA LYS A 12 4.91 11.42 15.71
C LYS A 12 3.70 11.85 16.54
N LYS A 13 3.70 13.07 17.09
CA LYS A 13 2.57 13.61 17.87
C LYS A 13 1.27 13.62 17.06
N TRP A 14 1.34 13.99 15.79
CA TRP A 14 0.16 14.00 14.91
C TRP A 14 -0.35 12.59 14.64
N ASN A 15 0.54 11.64 14.34
CA ASN A 15 0.19 10.24 14.11
C ASN A 15 -0.47 9.62 15.37
N ASP A 16 0.12 9.85 16.54
CA ASP A 16 -0.37 9.35 17.82
C ASP A 16 -1.77 9.91 18.14
N ALA A 17 -2.05 11.16 17.75
CA ALA A 17 -3.36 11.80 17.92
C ALA A 17 -4.40 11.40 16.86
N ASN A 18 -3.99 10.77 15.75
CA ASN A 18 -4.88 10.43 14.62
C ASN A 18 -4.77 8.95 14.20
N PRO A 19 -4.88 7.98 15.14
CA PRO A 19 -4.57 6.57 14.87
C PRO A 19 -5.43 5.97 13.76
N LEU A 20 -6.73 6.28 13.71
CA LEU A 20 -7.64 5.78 12.66
C LEU A 20 -7.24 6.25 11.26
N ASN A 21 -6.85 7.52 11.14
CA ASN A 21 -6.38 8.09 9.88
C ASN A 21 -5.10 7.40 9.41
N ILE A 22 -4.16 7.17 10.33
CA ILE A 22 -2.91 6.47 10.06
C ILE A 22 -3.20 5.05 9.59
N THR A 23 -4.04 4.30 10.31
CA THR A 23 -4.39 2.93 9.94
C THR A 23 -5.03 2.88 8.56
N TYR A 24 -6.02 3.72 8.29
CA TYR A 24 -6.70 3.77 6.99
C TYR A 24 -5.71 4.08 5.86
N ASN A 25 -4.89 5.12 6.02
CA ASN A 25 -3.94 5.53 5.00
C ASN A 25 -2.82 4.52 4.78
N GLN A 26 -2.36 3.83 5.83
CA GLN A 26 -1.38 2.75 5.70
C GLN A 26 -1.94 1.59 4.86
N LYS A 27 -3.17 1.13 5.16
CA LYS A 27 -3.83 0.07 4.39
C LYS A 27 -4.06 0.49 2.93
N LYS A 28 -4.54 1.71 2.70
CA LYS A 28 -4.71 2.29 1.37
C LYS A 28 -3.39 2.33 0.58
N ARG A 29 -2.29 2.76 1.21
CA ARG A 29 -0.96 2.82 0.57
C ARG A 29 -0.43 1.43 0.23
N ALA A 30 -0.57 0.47 1.13
CA ALA A 30 -0.14 -0.91 0.89
C ALA A 30 -0.83 -1.51 -0.34
N ALA A 31 -2.17 -1.40 -0.42
CA ALA A 31 -2.93 -1.87 -1.58
C ALA A 31 -2.52 -1.17 -2.88
N ARG A 32 -2.39 0.17 -2.86
CA ARG A 32 -1.95 0.93 -4.05
C ARG A 32 -0.55 0.56 -4.51
N ASN A 33 0.37 0.35 -3.57
CA ASN A 33 1.74 -0.03 -3.89
C ASN A 33 1.78 -1.41 -4.53
N PHE A 34 1.02 -2.37 -4.01
CA PHE A 34 0.90 -3.70 -4.61
C PHE A 34 0.41 -3.59 -6.06
N VAL A 35 -0.71 -2.91 -6.30
CA VAL A 35 -1.33 -2.78 -7.63
C VAL A 35 -0.49 -2.00 -8.64
N ASN A 36 0.18 -0.92 -8.21
CA ASN A 36 0.89 0.01 -9.10
C ASN A 36 2.41 -0.16 -9.07
N THR A 37 2.90 -1.35 -8.74
CA THR A 37 4.35 -1.61 -8.76
C THR A 37 4.88 -1.51 -10.19
N ASN A 38 5.99 -0.77 -10.38
CA ASN A 38 6.69 -0.77 -11.65
C ASN A 38 7.51 -2.06 -11.82
N LEU A 39 7.01 -2.98 -12.64
CA LEU A 39 7.62 -4.30 -12.85
C LEU A 39 8.92 -4.28 -13.66
N SER A 40 9.22 -3.18 -14.36
CA SER A 40 10.47 -3.03 -15.12
C SER A 40 11.62 -2.46 -14.29
N ALA A 41 11.35 -1.99 -13.07
CA ALA A 41 12.37 -1.43 -12.19
C ALA A 41 13.19 -2.54 -11.51
N ASP A 42 14.49 -2.30 -11.32
CA ASP A 42 15.37 -3.21 -10.55
C ASP A 42 15.17 -3.02 -9.03
N THR A 43 14.02 -3.48 -8.53
CA THR A 43 13.66 -3.42 -7.12
C THR A 43 13.33 -4.81 -6.58
N LYS A 44 13.50 -5.02 -5.26
CA LYS A 44 13.17 -6.30 -4.62
C LYS A 44 11.70 -6.70 -4.86
N ILE A 45 10.78 -5.73 -4.83
CA ILE A 45 9.35 -5.98 -5.05
C ILE A 45 9.06 -6.35 -6.50
N ALA A 46 9.65 -5.66 -7.48
CA ALA A 46 9.48 -6.00 -8.88
C ALA A 46 10.03 -7.39 -9.21
N LYS A 47 11.20 -7.75 -8.66
CA LYS A 47 11.76 -9.10 -8.78
C LYS A 47 10.84 -10.17 -8.19
N ALA A 48 10.30 -9.93 -6.99
CA ALA A 48 9.39 -10.87 -6.34
C ALA A 48 8.09 -11.04 -7.15
N ILE A 49 7.49 -9.95 -7.63
CA ILE A 49 6.27 -10.01 -8.44
C ILE A 49 6.54 -10.70 -9.78
N ASN A 50 7.65 -10.39 -10.45
CA ASN A 50 8.00 -11.06 -11.71
C ASN A 50 8.26 -12.56 -11.53
N TYR A 51 8.76 -12.98 -10.37
CA TYR A 51 8.93 -14.41 -10.04
C TYR A 51 7.58 -15.13 -9.88
N TYR A 52 6.58 -14.46 -9.30
CA TYR A 52 5.22 -14.98 -9.09
C TYR A 52 4.19 -14.35 -10.04
N ILE A 53 4.56 -14.13 -11.32
CA ILE A 53 3.77 -13.26 -12.22
C ILE A 53 2.36 -13.79 -12.50
N ASP A 54 2.18 -15.10 -12.54
CA ASP A 54 0.88 -15.71 -12.81
C ASP A 54 -0.03 -15.64 -11.57
N ASP A 55 0.52 -15.91 -10.38
CA ASP A 55 -0.19 -15.71 -9.10
C ASP A 55 -0.57 -14.24 -8.93
N TYR A 56 0.35 -13.32 -9.22
CA TYR A 56 0.10 -11.88 -9.16
C TYR A 56 -1.06 -11.45 -10.06
N LYS A 57 -1.19 -12.02 -11.28
CA LYS A 57 -2.35 -11.75 -12.15
C LYS A 57 -3.64 -12.27 -11.53
N ASN A 58 -3.62 -13.48 -10.97
CA ASN A 58 -4.80 -14.06 -10.33
C ASN A 58 -5.23 -13.23 -9.11
N ASP A 59 -4.28 -12.82 -8.28
CA ASP A 59 -4.51 -11.95 -7.12
C ASP A 59 -5.15 -10.63 -7.53
N LEU A 60 -4.69 -10.00 -8.63
CA LEU A 60 -5.29 -8.76 -9.12
C LEU A 60 -6.75 -8.95 -9.59
N ILE A 61 -7.06 -10.08 -10.21
CA ILE A 61 -8.43 -10.41 -10.64
C ILE A 61 -9.32 -10.66 -9.43
N GLU A 62 -8.83 -11.42 -8.45
CA GLU A 62 -9.55 -11.69 -7.20
C GLU A 62 -9.81 -10.41 -6.42
N LEU A 63 -8.79 -9.57 -6.23
CA LEU A 63 -8.89 -8.27 -5.57
C LEU A 63 -9.95 -7.37 -6.22
N ARG A 64 -10.04 -7.36 -7.55
CA ARG A 64 -11.11 -6.62 -8.26
C ARG A 64 -12.50 -7.13 -7.86
N SER A 65 -12.69 -8.44 -7.86
CA SER A 65 -13.95 -9.07 -7.47
C SER A 65 -14.33 -8.76 -6.01
N GLU A 66 -13.36 -8.83 -5.10
CA GLU A 66 -13.57 -8.48 -3.68
C GLU A 66 -13.93 -7.01 -3.48
N ILE A 67 -13.26 -6.10 -4.21
CA ILE A 67 -13.59 -4.67 -4.19
C ILE A 67 -15.03 -4.45 -4.67
N ASP A 68 -15.42 -5.04 -5.78
CA ASP A 68 -16.77 -4.92 -6.32
C ASP A 68 -17.83 -5.46 -5.34
N LYS A 69 -17.57 -6.61 -4.70
CA LYS A 69 -18.42 -7.16 -3.64
C LYS A 69 -18.53 -6.21 -2.45
N ARG A 70 -17.41 -5.64 -2.00
CA ARG A 70 -17.38 -4.73 -0.86
C ARG A 70 -18.17 -3.45 -1.15
N LEU A 71 -17.99 -2.86 -2.33
CA LEU A 71 -18.72 -1.66 -2.75
C LEU A 71 -20.22 -1.89 -2.85
N LYS A 72 -20.67 -3.08 -3.30
CA LYS A 72 -22.09 -3.45 -3.28
C LYS A 72 -22.67 -3.63 -1.88
N SER A 73 -21.84 -3.98 -0.91
CA SER A 73 -22.25 -4.25 0.48
C SER A 73 -22.24 -3.01 1.39
N LEU A 74 -21.72 -1.89 0.91
CA LEU A 74 -21.65 -0.59 1.61
C LEU A 74 -22.81 0.30 1.16
#